data_AF-A0A9D6D2C3-F1
#
_entry.id   AF-A0A9D6D2C3-F1
#
_cell.length_a   1.000
_cell.length_b   1.000
_cell.length_c   1.000
_cell.angle_alpha   90.00
_cell.angle_beta   90.00
_cell.angle_gamma   90.00
#
_symmetry.space_group_name_H-M   'P 1'
#
loop_
_entity.id
_entity.type
_entity.pdbx_description
1 polymer ?
#
loop_
_entity_poly.entity_id
_entity_poly.type
_entity_poly.pdbx_seq_one_letter_code
_entity_poly.pdbx_strand_id
1 'polypeptide(L)'
;MTPLPPPSLIPATRQRWWGAPAAANFALGGLGAGAYLVTVLAGRFAPSPGLALAAWLGPALVVAGLAAVATEAWRPLRGARVLARARSSWMSRELWLGGGFVGLAALDAVRPSPAARGAAAACALAFVVAQGFILRRARGVAAWDVGVMPAVFLVSALVSGQGVLLLAGAVTGGAGAGAPLGATLVLVTAAMLVWLAYVTWSEDPTFVAALAPLRDGVPGIVIVGGGLVTPFALAALALAFPASAPVPQGAAGACMIAGQLYAKWLLVTRTGHLRPITAPTAALPGRLS
;
A
#
# COMPACT_ATOMS: atom_id res chain seq x y z
N MET A 1 -12.39 39.84 -3.76
CA MET A 1 -13.51 39.10 -3.13
C MET A 1 -13.44 37.67 -3.62
N THR A 2 -13.12 36.72 -2.74
CA THR A 2 -13.24 35.29 -3.05
C THR A 2 -14.74 34.95 -3.15
N PRO A 3 -15.21 34.32 -4.24
CA PRO A 3 -16.62 33.95 -4.36
C PRO A 3 -17.00 32.97 -3.25
N LEU A 4 -18.18 33.16 -2.65
CA LEU A 4 -18.70 32.26 -1.63
C LEU A 4 -18.88 30.86 -2.25
N PRO A 5 -18.49 29.79 -1.53
CA PRO A 5 -18.71 28.44 -2.02
C PRO A 5 -20.21 28.17 -2.22
N PRO A 6 -20.60 27.43 -3.26
CA PRO A 6 -22.00 27.12 -3.50
C PRO A 6 -22.59 26.35 -2.29
N PRO A 7 -23.86 26.61 -1.93
CA PRO A 7 -24.48 25.94 -0.79
C PRO A 7 -24.52 24.42 -0.99
N SER A 8 -24.08 23.67 0.02
CA SER A 8 -24.15 22.20 0.02
C SER A 8 -25.58 21.77 0.35
N LEU A 9 -26.19 21.00 -0.54
CA LEU A 9 -27.49 20.35 -0.32
C LEU A 9 -27.35 19.14 0.60
N ILE A 10 -26.27 18.37 0.41
CA ILE A 10 -25.87 17.27 1.30
C ILE A 10 -24.40 17.50 1.69
N PRO A 11 -24.08 17.62 2.99
CA PRO A 11 -22.73 17.90 3.44
C PRO A 11 -21.79 16.70 3.21
N ALA A 12 -20.48 16.96 3.25
CA ALA A 12 -19.48 15.91 3.24
C ALA A 12 -19.66 15.01 4.48
N THR A 13 -19.66 13.69 4.28
CA THR A 13 -19.84 12.71 5.36
C THR A 13 -18.85 11.57 5.23
N ARG A 14 -18.52 10.90 6.34
CA ARG A 14 -17.62 9.75 6.31
C ARG A 14 -18.28 8.55 5.62
N GLN A 15 -17.56 7.93 4.70
CA GLN A 15 -17.96 6.67 4.06
C GLN A 15 -18.09 5.56 5.11
N ARG A 16 -19.07 4.66 4.94
CA ARG A 16 -19.34 3.54 5.87
C ARG A 16 -19.23 2.17 5.23
N TRP A 17 -18.82 2.11 3.96
CA TRP A 17 -18.87 0.89 3.16
C TRP A 17 -17.57 0.09 3.19
N TRP A 18 -16.44 0.74 3.50
CA TRP A 18 -15.11 0.14 3.51
C TRP A 18 -14.56 0.24 4.92
N GLY A 19 -14.54 -0.88 5.61
CA GLY A 19 -14.14 -0.98 7.01
C GLY A 19 -12.73 -1.55 7.21
N ALA A 20 -12.56 -2.16 8.38
CA ALA A 20 -11.37 -2.91 8.76
C ALA A 20 -10.95 -4.00 7.75
N PRO A 21 -11.87 -4.77 7.13
CA PRO A 21 -11.46 -5.84 6.22
C PRO A 21 -10.84 -5.31 4.92
N ALA A 22 -11.43 -4.27 4.32
CA ALA A 22 -10.80 -3.56 3.19
C ALA A 22 -9.42 -2.99 3.55
N ALA A 23 -9.28 -2.37 4.73
CA ALA A 23 -7.99 -1.87 5.21
C ALA A 23 -6.94 -3.00 5.36
N ALA A 24 -7.34 -4.13 5.94
CA ALA A 24 -6.49 -5.31 6.08
C ALA A 24 -6.05 -5.86 4.71
N ASN A 25 -6.95 -5.92 3.71
CA ASN A 25 -6.61 -6.33 2.35
C ASN A 25 -5.47 -5.50 1.74
N PHE A 26 -5.58 -4.18 1.84
CA PHE A 26 -4.55 -3.28 1.32
C PHE A 26 -3.23 -3.34 2.08
N ALA A 27 -3.32 -3.49 3.39
CA ALA A 27 -2.17 -3.54 4.29
C ALA A 27 -1.38 -4.84 4.09
N LEU A 28 -2.05 -5.99 4.23
CA LEU A 28 -1.45 -7.32 4.08
C LEU A 28 -1.07 -7.61 2.62
N GLY A 29 -1.93 -7.26 1.67
CA GLY A 29 -1.66 -7.45 0.25
C GLY A 29 -0.40 -6.70 -0.18
N GLY A 30 -0.28 -5.42 0.17
CA GLY A 30 0.91 -4.65 -0.15
C GLY A 30 2.16 -5.10 0.62
N LEU A 31 2.04 -5.51 1.88
CA LEU A 31 3.16 -6.10 2.63
C LEU A 31 3.69 -7.37 1.96
N GLY A 32 2.80 -8.30 1.60
CA GLY A 32 3.17 -9.57 1.01
C GLY A 32 3.75 -9.42 -0.40
N ALA A 33 3.05 -8.70 -1.28
CA ALA A 33 3.53 -8.44 -2.64
C ALA A 33 4.83 -7.60 -2.64
N GLY A 34 4.92 -6.61 -1.76
CA GLY A 34 6.10 -5.78 -1.58
C GLY A 34 7.32 -6.58 -1.11
N ALA A 35 7.15 -7.46 -0.11
CA ALA A 35 8.22 -8.31 0.39
C ALA A 35 8.78 -9.22 -0.70
N TYR A 36 7.91 -9.82 -1.53
CA TYR A 36 8.34 -10.61 -2.68
C TYR A 36 9.10 -9.77 -3.70
N LEU A 37 8.54 -8.64 -4.14
CA LEU A 37 9.14 -7.74 -5.12
C LEU A 37 10.54 -7.28 -4.71
N VAL A 38 10.66 -6.76 -3.50
CA VAL A 38 11.93 -6.24 -2.98
C VAL A 38 12.97 -7.35 -2.90
N THR A 39 12.58 -8.54 -2.46
CA THR A 39 13.51 -9.68 -2.34
C THR A 39 13.97 -10.18 -3.71
N VAL A 40 13.08 -10.25 -4.70
CA VAL A 40 13.44 -10.59 -6.09
C VAL A 40 14.42 -9.57 -6.67
N LEU A 41 14.17 -8.27 -6.48
CA LEU A 41 15.01 -7.20 -6.98
C LEU A 41 16.39 -7.18 -6.29
N ALA A 42 16.42 -7.29 -4.96
CA ALA A 42 17.65 -7.34 -4.18
C ALA A 42 18.51 -8.57 -4.54
N GLY A 43 17.86 -9.72 -4.75
CA GLY A 43 18.50 -10.95 -5.21
C GLY A 43 18.81 -10.99 -6.70
N ARG A 44 18.50 -9.94 -7.48
CA ARG A 44 18.67 -9.88 -8.94
C ARG A 44 18.07 -11.10 -9.66
N PHE A 45 16.88 -11.51 -9.23
CA PHE A 45 16.20 -12.70 -9.73
C PHE A 45 16.98 -14.01 -9.52
N ALA A 46 17.96 -14.06 -8.63
CA ALA A 46 18.63 -15.30 -8.24
C ALA A 46 17.89 -15.99 -7.06
N PRO A 47 17.91 -17.34 -6.99
CA PRO A 47 17.42 -18.05 -5.82
C PRO A 47 18.18 -17.64 -4.55
N SER A 48 17.47 -17.47 -3.44
CA SER A 48 18.07 -17.20 -2.13
C SER A 48 17.13 -17.68 -1.01
N PRO A 49 17.65 -17.93 0.21
CA PRO A 49 16.81 -18.23 1.37
C PRO A 49 15.78 -17.14 1.66
N GLY A 50 16.17 -15.86 1.50
CA GLY A 50 15.26 -14.74 1.64
C GLY A 50 14.12 -14.79 0.62
N LEU A 51 14.45 -15.13 -0.64
CA LEU A 51 13.42 -15.29 -1.67
C LEU A 51 12.50 -16.47 -1.39
N ALA A 52 13.02 -17.59 -0.89
CA ALA A 52 12.20 -18.74 -0.49
C ALA A 52 11.21 -18.35 0.62
N LEU A 53 11.67 -17.61 1.63
CA LEU A 53 10.78 -17.06 2.66
C LEU A 53 9.72 -16.14 2.06
N ALA A 54 10.11 -15.20 1.20
CA ALA A 54 9.20 -14.25 0.57
C ALA A 54 8.20 -14.92 -0.37
N ALA A 55 8.59 -16.02 -1.04
CA ALA A 55 7.73 -16.80 -1.93
C ALA A 55 6.63 -17.57 -1.20
N TRP A 56 6.78 -17.82 0.10
CA TRP A 56 5.72 -18.38 0.95
C TRP A 56 4.95 -17.32 1.73
N LEU A 57 5.67 -16.41 2.39
CA LEU A 57 5.08 -15.37 3.22
C LEU A 57 4.26 -14.38 2.38
N GLY A 58 4.78 -13.98 1.22
CA GLY A 58 4.13 -13.01 0.34
C GLY A 58 2.73 -13.46 -0.10
N PRO A 59 2.60 -14.63 -0.75
CA PRO A 59 1.30 -15.21 -1.10
C PRO A 59 0.38 -15.41 0.09
N ALA A 60 0.88 -15.90 1.23
CA ALA A 60 0.07 -16.11 2.43
C ALA A 60 -0.57 -14.80 2.94
N LEU A 61 0.20 -13.71 2.96
CA LEU A 61 -0.31 -12.39 3.35
C LEU A 61 -1.33 -11.84 2.34
N VAL A 62 -1.10 -12.02 1.04
CA VAL A 62 -2.07 -11.61 0.00
C VAL A 62 -3.37 -12.40 0.13
N VAL A 63 -3.30 -13.73 0.34
CA VAL A 63 -4.48 -14.57 0.57
C VAL A 63 -5.22 -14.13 1.84
N ALA A 64 -4.52 -13.86 2.93
CA ALA A 64 -5.12 -13.36 4.16
C ALA A 64 -5.83 -12.01 3.95
N GLY A 65 -5.22 -11.09 3.20
CA GLY A 65 -5.83 -9.82 2.82
C GLY A 65 -7.11 -9.98 1.99
N LEU A 66 -7.05 -10.79 0.93
CA LEU A 66 -8.20 -11.07 0.08
C LEU A 66 -9.32 -11.79 0.84
N ALA A 67 -8.97 -12.71 1.74
CA ALA A 67 -9.92 -13.39 2.61
C ALA A 67 -10.59 -12.41 3.58
N ALA A 68 -9.85 -11.44 4.14
CA ALA A 68 -10.42 -10.41 4.99
C ALA A 68 -11.53 -9.64 4.26
N VAL A 69 -11.24 -9.04 3.09
CA VAL A 69 -12.26 -8.28 2.34
C VAL A 69 -13.41 -9.17 1.83
N ALA A 70 -13.18 -10.47 1.60
CA ALA A 70 -14.24 -11.39 1.24
C ALA A 70 -15.30 -11.54 2.36
N THR A 71 -14.91 -11.40 3.64
CA THR A 71 -15.88 -11.42 4.76
C THR A 71 -16.83 -10.22 4.75
N GLU A 72 -16.37 -9.08 4.23
CA GLU A 72 -17.17 -7.85 4.12
C GLU A 72 -18.21 -7.93 2.99
N ALA A 73 -18.01 -8.83 2.02
CA ALA A 73 -18.89 -8.94 0.87
C ALA A 73 -20.27 -9.56 1.17
N TRP A 74 -20.51 -10.09 2.39
CA TRP A 74 -21.75 -10.72 2.92
C TRP A 74 -22.41 -11.82 2.05
N ARG A 75 -21.98 -12.04 0.80
CA ARG A 75 -22.55 -12.96 -0.19
C ARG A 75 -21.43 -13.55 -1.06
N PRO A 76 -20.58 -14.44 -0.51
CA PRO A 76 -19.38 -14.96 -1.20
C PRO A 76 -19.70 -15.62 -2.55
N LEU A 77 -20.86 -16.26 -2.69
CA LEU A 77 -21.32 -16.88 -3.94
C LEU A 77 -21.60 -15.88 -5.07
N ARG A 78 -21.85 -14.60 -4.76
CA ARG A 78 -21.93 -13.53 -5.77
C ARG A 78 -20.54 -12.94 -6.12
N GLY A 79 -19.50 -13.30 -5.36
CA GLY A 79 -18.11 -12.92 -5.60
C GLY A 79 -17.59 -13.40 -6.96
N ALA A 80 -18.15 -14.48 -7.52
CA ALA A 80 -17.82 -14.91 -8.89
C ALA A 80 -18.05 -13.82 -9.94
N ARG A 81 -19.00 -12.89 -9.72
CA ARG A 81 -19.21 -11.74 -10.61
C ARG A 81 -18.07 -10.73 -10.58
N VAL A 82 -17.31 -10.67 -9.48
CA VAL A 82 -16.09 -9.86 -9.38
C VAL A 82 -15.04 -10.40 -10.35
N LEU A 83 -14.97 -11.71 -10.60
CA LEU A 83 -14.04 -12.28 -11.58
C LEU A 83 -14.39 -11.92 -13.04
N ALA A 84 -15.68 -11.70 -13.34
CA ALA A 84 -16.15 -11.48 -14.71
C ALA A 84 -15.85 -10.08 -15.28
N ARG A 85 -15.47 -9.10 -14.45
CA ARG A 85 -15.34 -7.69 -14.85
C ARG A 85 -13.89 -7.18 -14.91
N ALA A 86 -12.93 -8.04 -15.25
CA ALA A 86 -11.50 -7.70 -15.29
C ALA A 86 -11.18 -6.51 -16.21
N ARG A 87 -11.93 -6.34 -17.29
CA ARG A 87 -11.74 -5.23 -18.24
C ARG A 87 -12.20 -3.87 -17.69
N SER A 88 -13.20 -3.83 -16.81
CA SER A 88 -13.83 -2.57 -16.37
C SER A 88 -13.65 -2.24 -14.89
N SER A 89 -13.30 -3.21 -14.03
CA SER A 89 -13.17 -3.02 -12.59
C SER A 89 -11.74 -3.27 -12.10
N TRP A 90 -11.18 -2.30 -11.37
CA TRP A 90 -9.87 -2.46 -10.72
C TRP A 90 -9.88 -3.51 -9.61
N MET A 91 -11.00 -3.68 -8.90
CA MET A 91 -11.15 -4.74 -7.89
C MET A 91 -11.11 -6.15 -8.51
N SER A 92 -11.66 -6.29 -9.73
CA SER A 92 -11.53 -7.55 -10.49
C SER A 92 -10.09 -7.82 -10.90
N ARG A 93 -9.38 -6.78 -11.36
CA ARG A 93 -7.97 -6.87 -11.73
C ARG A 93 -7.10 -7.22 -10.53
N GLU A 94 -7.34 -6.61 -9.38
CA GLU A 94 -6.66 -6.95 -8.13
C GLU A 94 -6.79 -8.45 -7.83
N LEU A 95 -8.00 -9.00 -7.90
CA LEU A 95 -8.23 -10.41 -7.61
C LEU A 95 -7.48 -11.34 -8.60
N TRP A 96 -7.52 -11.05 -9.89
CA TRP A 96 -6.81 -11.84 -10.91
C TRP A 96 -5.28 -11.71 -10.78
N LEU A 97 -4.78 -10.51 -10.54
CA LEU A 97 -3.34 -10.25 -10.39
C LEU A 97 -2.80 -10.83 -9.09
N GLY A 98 -3.57 -10.75 -8.00
CA GLY A 98 -3.26 -11.38 -6.73
C GLY A 98 -3.26 -12.90 -6.83
N GLY A 99 -4.28 -13.50 -7.47
CA GLY A 99 -4.33 -14.94 -7.74
C GLY A 99 -3.17 -15.41 -8.62
N GLY A 100 -2.85 -14.66 -9.67
CA GLY A 100 -1.69 -14.91 -10.53
C GLY A 100 -0.37 -14.85 -9.75
N PHE A 101 -0.19 -13.82 -8.92
CA PHE A 101 0.96 -13.71 -8.03
C PHE A 101 1.07 -14.93 -7.10
N VAL A 102 -0.01 -15.30 -6.41
CA VAL A 102 -0.03 -16.45 -5.49
C VAL A 102 0.35 -17.74 -6.21
N GLY A 103 -0.26 -18.02 -7.36
CA GLY A 103 0.02 -19.24 -8.12
C GLY A 103 1.45 -19.30 -8.67
N LEU A 104 1.95 -18.19 -9.24
CA LEU A 104 3.28 -18.13 -9.83
C LEU A 104 4.40 -18.12 -8.78
N ALA A 105 4.19 -17.46 -7.64
CA ALA A 105 5.14 -17.48 -6.53
C ALA A 105 5.21 -18.88 -5.89
N ALA A 106 4.07 -19.55 -5.71
CA ALA A 106 4.04 -20.94 -5.24
C ALA A 106 4.72 -21.89 -6.25
N LEU A 107 4.52 -21.67 -7.54
CA LEU A 107 5.22 -22.42 -8.59
C LEU A 107 6.73 -22.20 -8.53
N ASP A 108 7.21 -20.95 -8.38
CA ASP A 108 8.65 -20.66 -8.21
C ASP A 108 9.20 -21.25 -6.91
N ALA A 109 8.39 -21.33 -5.84
CA ALA A 109 8.81 -21.94 -4.57
C ALA A 109 9.02 -23.47 -4.69
N VAL A 110 8.14 -24.16 -5.41
CA VAL A 110 8.22 -25.63 -5.61
C VAL A 110 9.19 -25.99 -6.74
N ARG A 111 9.23 -25.18 -7.80
CA ARG A 111 10.04 -25.41 -8.99
C ARG A 111 10.70 -24.11 -9.44
N PRO A 112 11.83 -23.72 -8.81
CA PRO A 112 12.48 -22.44 -9.05
C PRO A 112 12.77 -22.21 -10.53
N SER A 113 12.22 -21.12 -11.08
CA SER A 113 12.48 -20.74 -12.46
C SER A 113 12.48 -19.21 -12.62
N PRO A 114 13.47 -18.64 -13.35
CA PRO A 114 13.51 -17.20 -13.60
C PRO A 114 12.24 -16.67 -14.27
N ALA A 115 11.61 -17.47 -15.13
CA ALA A 115 10.36 -17.13 -15.80
C ALA A 115 9.17 -17.03 -14.82
N ALA A 116 8.96 -18.04 -13.97
CA ALA A 116 7.88 -17.99 -12.97
C ALA A 116 8.11 -16.85 -11.97
N ARG A 117 9.36 -16.64 -11.55
CA ARG A 117 9.76 -15.53 -10.68
C ARG A 117 9.49 -14.16 -11.29
N GLY A 118 9.88 -13.98 -12.55
CA GLY A 118 9.63 -12.74 -13.31
C GLY A 118 8.14 -12.48 -13.46
N ALA A 119 7.36 -13.51 -13.78
CA ALA A 119 5.91 -13.40 -13.91
C ALA A 119 5.24 -13.12 -12.56
N ALA A 120 5.66 -13.78 -11.48
CA ALA A 120 5.16 -13.53 -10.13
C ALA A 120 5.46 -12.10 -9.68
N ALA A 121 6.67 -11.59 -9.93
CA ALA A 121 7.04 -10.22 -9.65
C ALA A 121 6.19 -9.23 -10.46
N ALA A 122 5.96 -9.48 -11.75
CA ALA A 122 5.08 -8.65 -12.57
C ALA A 122 3.63 -8.63 -12.03
N CYS A 123 3.09 -9.79 -11.64
CA CYS A 123 1.77 -9.89 -11.03
C CYS A 123 1.71 -9.16 -9.68
N ALA A 124 2.72 -9.30 -8.81
CA ALA A 124 2.81 -8.59 -7.53
C ALA A 124 2.82 -7.07 -7.72
N LEU A 125 3.62 -6.57 -8.68
CA LEU A 125 3.68 -5.14 -9.01
C LEU A 125 2.33 -4.64 -9.50
N ALA A 126 1.74 -5.32 -10.48
CA ALA A 126 0.46 -4.95 -11.05
C ALA A 126 -0.67 -5.03 -10.01
N PHE A 127 -0.63 -6.01 -9.10
CA PHE A 127 -1.55 -6.14 -7.97
C PHE A 127 -1.51 -4.90 -7.06
N VAL A 128 -0.32 -4.48 -6.62
CA VAL A 128 -0.17 -3.28 -5.77
C VAL A 128 -0.62 -2.01 -6.50
N VAL A 129 -0.30 -1.88 -7.79
CA VAL A 129 -0.74 -0.74 -8.59
C VAL A 129 -2.27 -0.75 -8.73
N ALA A 130 -2.88 -1.92 -8.94
CA ALA A 130 -4.33 -2.06 -8.98
C ALA A 130 -4.98 -1.60 -7.65
N GLN A 131 -4.38 -1.92 -6.50
CA GLN A 131 -4.86 -1.47 -5.19
C GLN A 131 -4.95 0.06 -5.09
N GLY A 132 -3.92 0.79 -5.54
CA GLY A 132 -3.98 2.25 -5.55
C GLY A 132 -4.99 2.80 -6.58
N PHE A 133 -5.18 2.12 -7.71
CA PHE A 133 -6.22 2.52 -8.67
C PHE A 133 -7.65 2.27 -8.20
N ILE A 134 -7.88 1.28 -7.34
CA ILE A 134 -9.17 1.05 -6.70
C ILE A 134 -9.59 2.30 -5.93
N LEU A 135 -8.71 2.84 -5.08
CA LEU A 135 -8.98 4.08 -4.35
C LEU A 135 -9.08 5.26 -5.32
N ARG A 136 -8.18 5.36 -6.30
CA ARG A 136 -8.24 6.46 -7.28
C ARG A 136 -9.58 6.53 -7.99
N ARG A 137 -10.18 5.39 -8.34
CA ARG A 137 -11.45 5.37 -9.09
C ARG A 137 -12.68 5.50 -8.20
N ALA A 138 -12.52 5.58 -6.88
CA ALA A 138 -13.60 5.90 -5.94
C ALA A 138 -13.90 7.40 -5.93
N ARG A 139 -14.42 7.94 -7.06
CA ARG A 139 -14.67 9.38 -7.29
C ARG A 139 -15.49 10.08 -6.21
N GLY A 140 -16.31 9.31 -5.50
CA GLY A 140 -17.11 9.83 -4.39
C GLY A 140 -16.29 10.27 -3.20
N VAL A 141 -15.06 9.77 -3.02
CA VAL A 141 -14.22 10.03 -1.84
C VAL A 141 -13.07 10.97 -2.18
N ALA A 142 -13.08 12.16 -1.59
CA ALA A 142 -12.16 13.24 -1.98
C ALA A 142 -10.69 12.86 -1.77
N ALA A 143 -10.33 12.30 -0.60
CA ALA A 143 -8.96 11.92 -0.26
C ALA A 143 -8.39 10.76 -1.09
N TRP A 144 -9.25 10.02 -1.79
CA TRP A 144 -8.86 8.84 -2.56
C TRP A 144 -8.71 9.13 -4.06
N ASP A 145 -9.56 10.02 -4.60
CA ASP A 145 -9.56 10.38 -6.02
C ASP A 145 -8.47 11.42 -6.37
N VAL A 146 -7.20 11.03 -6.27
CA VAL A 146 -6.04 11.90 -6.57
C VAL A 146 -4.93 11.23 -7.38
N GLY A 147 -4.25 12.02 -8.22
CA GLY A 147 -3.14 11.61 -9.12
C GLY A 147 -2.22 10.54 -8.58
N VAL A 148 -1.70 10.84 -7.41
CA VAL A 148 -0.61 10.14 -6.74
C VAL A 148 -1.03 8.84 -6.04
N MET A 149 -2.32 8.53 -5.93
CA MET A 149 -2.78 7.38 -5.13
C MET A 149 -2.14 6.03 -5.53
N PRO A 150 -1.97 5.69 -6.83
CA PRO A 150 -1.21 4.49 -7.21
C PRO A 150 0.25 4.48 -6.74
N ALA A 151 0.92 5.65 -6.76
CA ALA A 151 2.29 5.78 -6.27
C ALA A 151 2.37 5.64 -4.75
N VAL A 152 1.39 6.20 -4.00
CA VAL A 152 1.29 6.02 -2.54
C VAL A 152 1.26 4.52 -2.18
N PHE A 153 0.44 3.73 -2.88
CA PHE A 153 0.35 2.29 -2.64
C PHE A 153 1.61 1.54 -3.04
N LEU A 154 2.17 1.85 -4.21
CA LEU A 154 3.39 1.22 -4.70
C LEU A 154 4.55 1.44 -3.75
N VAL A 155 4.84 2.69 -3.41
CA VAL A 155 5.97 3.02 -2.55
C VAL A 155 5.73 2.50 -1.13
N SER A 156 4.50 2.57 -0.62
CA SER A 156 4.14 1.97 0.68
C SER A 156 4.42 0.46 0.72
N ALA A 157 4.08 -0.28 -0.35
CA ALA A 157 4.37 -1.71 -0.46
C ALA A 157 5.88 -1.99 -0.53
N LEU A 158 6.64 -1.21 -1.30
CA LEU A 158 8.09 -1.35 -1.39
C LEU A 158 8.77 -1.06 -0.05
N VAL A 159 8.33 -0.03 0.67
CA VAL A 159 8.83 0.30 2.02
C VAL A 159 8.52 -0.82 3.00
N SER A 160 7.27 -1.30 3.08
CA SER A 160 6.95 -2.37 4.01
C SER A 160 7.65 -3.69 3.65
N GLY A 161 7.79 -3.99 2.35
CA GLY A 161 8.55 -5.13 1.84
C GLY A 161 10.04 -5.07 2.16
N GLN A 162 10.66 -3.91 2.00
CA GLN A 162 12.03 -3.66 2.45
C GLN A 162 12.16 -3.82 3.96
N GLY A 163 11.14 -3.43 4.72
CA GLY A 163 11.09 -3.68 6.15
C GLY A 163 11.12 -5.16 6.52
N VAL A 164 10.40 -6.02 5.78
CA VAL A 164 10.46 -7.48 5.95
C VAL A 164 11.87 -8.01 5.64
N LEU A 165 12.49 -7.54 4.56
CA LEU A 165 13.86 -7.94 4.19
C LEU A 165 14.87 -7.59 5.29
N LEU A 166 14.82 -6.36 5.81
CA LEU A 166 15.70 -5.92 6.89
C LEU A 166 15.48 -6.72 8.17
N LEU A 167 14.22 -6.96 8.55
CA LEU A 167 13.88 -7.72 9.74
C LEU A 167 14.33 -9.18 9.64
N ALA A 168 14.12 -9.82 8.49
CA ALA A 168 14.59 -11.19 8.24
C ALA A 168 16.13 -11.27 8.27
N GLY A 169 16.82 -10.30 7.68
CA GLY A 169 18.29 -10.22 7.74
C GLY A 169 18.81 -10.07 9.18
N ALA A 170 18.14 -9.24 9.99
CA ALA A 170 18.52 -9.04 11.39
C ALA A 170 18.35 -10.31 12.23
N VAL A 171 17.27 -11.08 12.01
CA VAL A 171 17.00 -12.34 12.72
C VAL A 171 17.95 -13.46 12.29
N THR A 172 18.30 -13.53 11.01
CA THR A 172 19.13 -14.62 10.47
C THR A 172 20.63 -14.38 10.59
N GLY A 173 21.06 -13.23 11.11
CA GLY A 173 22.48 -12.84 11.17
C GLY A 173 23.10 -12.62 9.79
N GLY A 174 22.27 -12.60 8.73
CA GLY A 174 22.71 -12.31 7.37
C GLY A 174 23.16 -10.85 7.30
N ALA A 175 24.47 -10.63 7.20
CA ALA A 175 25.09 -9.32 7.10
C ALA A 175 24.57 -8.56 5.88
N GLY A 176 23.50 -7.80 6.05
CA GLY A 176 22.98 -6.84 5.09
C GLY A 176 23.68 -5.48 5.19
N ALA A 177 24.94 -5.43 5.65
CA ALA A 177 25.69 -4.18 5.69
C ALA A 177 25.94 -3.72 4.24
N GLY A 178 25.48 -2.51 3.90
CA GLY A 178 25.66 -1.91 2.58
C GLY A 178 24.36 -1.83 1.76
N ALA A 179 24.24 -2.64 0.70
CA ALA A 179 23.24 -2.44 -0.36
C ALA A 179 21.77 -2.42 0.13
N PRO A 180 21.30 -3.32 1.02
CA PRO A 180 19.94 -3.26 1.54
C PRO A 180 19.69 -1.96 2.33
N LEU A 181 20.62 -1.54 3.18
CA LEU A 181 20.47 -0.31 3.96
C LEU A 181 20.50 0.94 3.06
N GLY A 182 21.37 0.97 2.05
CA GLY A 182 21.38 2.04 1.05
C GLY A 182 20.06 2.11 0.26
N ALA A 183 19.51 0.96 -0.15
CA ALA A 183 18.20 0.90 -0.77
C ALA A 183 17.08 1.40 0.17
N THR A 184 17.17 1.13 1.47
CA THR A 184 16.24 1.67 2.47
C THR A 184 16.26 3.20 2.51
N LEU A 185 17.44 3.82 2.52
CA LEU A 185 17.54 5.30 2.51
C LEU A 185 16.87 5.89 1.27
N VAL A 186 17.11 5.31 0.09
CA VAL A 186 16.50 5.76 -1.17
C VAL A 186 14.98 5.57 -1.16
N LEU A 187 14.51 4.38 -0.78
CA LEU A 187 13.07 4.05 -0.77
C LEU A 187 12.30 4.89 0.24
N VAL A 188 12.83 5.09 1.45
CA VAL A 188 12.18 5.90 2.48
C VAL A 188 12.16 7.38 2.06
N THR A 189 13.22 7.89 1.42
CA THR A 189 13.21 9.25 0.87
C THR A 189 12.14 9.40 -0.21
N ALA A 190 12.07 8.45 -1.16
CA ALA A 190 11.02 8.44 -2.17
C ALA A 190 9.62 8.37 -1.53
N ALA A 191 9.45 7.61 -0.46
CA ALA A 191 8.20 7.52 0.30
C ALA A 191 7.82 8.83 0.97
N MET A 192 8.78 9.55 1.57
CA MET A 192 8.54 10.88 2.12
C MET A 192 8.08 11.86 1.04
N LEU A 193 8.71 11.85 -0.14
CA LEU A 193 8.33 12.72 -1.26
C LEU A 193 6.93 12.40 -1.79
N VAL A 194 6.61 11.12 -1.97
CA VAL A 194 5.28 10.68 -2.42
C VAL A 194 4.21 10.98 -1.38
N TRP A 195 4.53 10.79 -0.09
CA TRP A 195 3.62 11.13 1.01
C TRP A 195 3.36 12.63 1.08
N LEU A 196 4.41 13.45 0.97
CA LEU A 196 4.29 14.90 0.93
C LEU A 196 3.41 15.35 -0.24
N ALA A 197 3.72 14.85 -1.44
CA ALA A 197 2.92 15.14 -2.64
C ALA A 197 1.45 14.71 -2.47
N TYR A 198 1.18 13.63 -1.74
CA TYR A 198 -0.17 13.21 -1.40
C TYR A 198 -0.86 14.18 -0.45
N VAL A 199 -0.27 14.51 0.69
CA VAL A 199 -0.94 15.36 1.69
C VAL A 199 -1.10 16.81 1.24
N THR A 200 -0.33 17.26 0.25
CA THR A 200 -0.44 18.58 -0.37
C THR A 200 -1.07 18.54 -1.76
N TRP A 201 -1.70 17.44 -2.18
CA TRP A 201 -2.14 17.25 -3.57
C TRP A 201 -3.17 18.27 -4.06
N SER A 202 -4.06 18.74 -3.18
CA SER A 202 -5.19 19.60 -3.54
C SER A 202 -5.52 20.60 -2.44
N GLU A 203 -5.97 21.78 -2.85
CA GLU A 203 -6.50 22.83 -1.98
C GLU A 203 -8.03 22.74 -1.80
N ASP A 204 -8.70 21.76 -2.44
CA ASP A 204 -10.13 21.51 -2.26
C ASP A 204 -10.46 21.36 -0.76
N PRO A 205 -11.36 22.17 -0.19
CA PRO A 205 -11.70 22.12 1.23
C PRO A 205 -12.14 20.73 1.70
N THR A 206 -12.82 19.97 0.83
CA THR A 206 -13.25 18.60 1.16
C THR A 206 -12.04 17.67 1.30
N PHE A 207 -11.05 17.81 0.42
CA PHE A 207 -9.81 17.04 0.46
C PHE A 207 -8.99 17.40 1.71
N VAL A 208 -8.81 18.69 1.98
CA VAL A 208 -8.07 19.18 3.15
C VAL A 208 -8.72 18.71 4.45
N ALA A 209 -10.04 18.84 4.58
CA ALA A 209 -10.77 18.38 5.76
C ALA A 209 -10.66 16.85 5.94
N ALA A 210 -10.74 16.08 4.85
CA ALA A 210 -10.60 14.63 4.89
C ALA A 210 -9.20 14.16 5.33
N LEU A 211 -8.17 14.96 5.03
CA LEU A 211 -6.78 14.68 5.37
C LEU A 211 -6.30 15.31 6.67
N ALA A 212 -7.07 16.19 7.32
CA ALA A 212 -6.67 16.84 8.57
C ALA A 212 -6.07 15.88 9.62
N PRO A 213 -6.62 14.66 9.86
CA PRO A 213 -6.01 13.72 10.81
C PRO A 213 -4.61 13.24 10.43
N LEU A 214 -4.30 13.18 9.13
CA LEU A 214 -3.00 12.73 8.60
C LEU A 214 -2.02 13.89 8.39
N ARG A 215 -2.51 15.10 8.19
CA ARG A 215 -1.69 16.29 7.92
C ARG A 215 -1.25 16.97 9.21
N ASP A 216 -2.20 17.22 10.12
CA ASP A 216 -2.00 18.09 11.28
C ASP A 216 -2.18 17.33 12.62
N GLY A 217 -2.55 16.05 12.56
CA GLY A 217 -2.81 15.23 13.72
C GLY A 217 -1.64 14.35 14.18
N VAL A 218 -1.76 13.82 15.40
CA VAL A 218 -0.89 12.76 15.94
C VAL A 218 -0.67 11.61 14.93
N PRO A 219 -1.69 11.14 14.18
CA PRO A 219 -1.45 10.10 13.19
C PRO A 219 -0.44 10.45 12.11
N GLY A 220 -0.42 11.71 11.64
CA GLY A 220 0.58 12.21 10.70
C GLY A 220 2.00 12.12 11.26
N ILE A 221 2.17 12.54 12.53
CA ILE A 221 3.45 12.44 13.24
C ILE A 221 3.90 10.98 13.38
N VAL A 222 2.99 10.07 13.70
CA VAL A 222 3.31 8.63 13.81
C VAL A 222 3.72 8.05 12.45
N ILE A 223 3.03 8.39 11.37
CA ILE A 223 3.36 7.90 10.02
C ILE A 223 4.70 8.47 9.55
N VAL A 224 4.90 9.79 9.63
CA VAL A 224 6.11 10.45 9.13
C VAL A 224 7.28 10.20 10.07
N GLY A 225 7.13 10.49 11.35
CA GLY A 225 8.17 10.29 12.36
C GLY A 225 8.49 8.81 12.53
N GLY A 226 7.51 8.02 12.96
CA GLY A 226 7.72 6.61 13.27
C GLY A 226 7.91 5.72 12.04
N GLY A 227 7.18 5.98 10.94
CA GLY A 227 7.16 5.12 9.76
C GLY A 227 8.14 5.49 8.65
N LEU A 228 8.74 6.69 8.68
CA LEU A 228 9.66 7.17 7.64
C LEU A 228 10.97 7.74 8.24
N VAL A 229 10.91 8.75 9.10
CA VAL A 229 12.11 9.40 9.67
C VAL A 229 12.91 8.45 10.55
N THR A 230 12.25 7.73 11.46
CA THR A 230 12.92 6.77 12.36
C THR A 230 13.61 5.64 11.57
N PRO A 231 12.96 4.96 10.61
CA PRO A 231 13.66 3.99 9.76
C PRO A 231 14.85 4.56 8.99
N PHE A 232 14.74 5.80 8.49
CA PHE A 232 15.85 6.46 7.81
C PHE A 232 17.05 6.63 8.74
N ALA A 233 16.83 7.20 9.92
CA ALA A 233 17.86 7.42 10.93
C ALA A 233 18.49 6.10 11.40
N LEU A 234 17.68 5.07 11.64
CA LEU A 234 18.16 3.75 12.05
C LEU A 234 18.94 3.04 10.94
N ALA A 235 18.53 3.16 9.67
CA ALA A 235 19.29 2.61 8.56
C ALA A 235 20.63 3.34 8.36
N ALA A 236 20.66 4.66 8.54
CA ALA A 236 21.90 5.45 8.51
C ALA A 236 22.83 5.07 9.67
N LEU A 237 22.28 4.85 10.87
CA LEU A 237 23.03 4.37 12.04
C LEU A 237 23.62 2.98 11.80
N ALA A 238 22.85 2.06 11.22
CA ALA A 238 23.31 0.72 10.87
C ALA A 238 24.45 0.75 9.83
N LEU A 239 24.43 1.70 8.90
CA LEU A 239 25.53 1.92 7.94
C LEU A 239 26.77 2.51 8.60
N ALA A 240 26.59 3.48 9.49
CA ALA A 240 27.70 4.13 10.19
C ALA A 240 28.41 3.20 11.20
N PHE A 241 27.67 2.26 11.79
CA PHE A 241 28.19 1.32 12.79
C PHE A 241 27.88 -0.14 12.43
N PRO A 242 28.59 -0.73 11.44
CA PRO A 242 28.30 -2.07 10.94
C PRO A 242 28.33 -3.18 12.00
N ALA A 243 29.22 -3.06 13.00
CA ALA A 243 29.34 -4.04 14.08
C ALA A 243 28.06 -4.14 14.94
N SER A 244 27.30 -3.05 15.04
CA SER A 244 26.02 -2.99 15.76
C SER A 244 24.80 -3.03 14.84
N ALA A 245 24.99 -3.18 13.52
CA ALA A 245 23.93 -3.02 12.52
C ALA A 245 22.66 -3.87 12.72
N PRO A 246 22.71 -5.14 13.21
CA PRO A 246 21.52 -5.99 13.27
C PRO A 246 20.35 -5.39 14.06
N VAL A 247 20.64 -4.73 15.20
CA VAL A 247 19.60 -4.13 16.07
C VAL A 247 18.90 -2.94 15.40
N PRO A 248 19.59 -1.86 14.99
CA PRO A 248 18.96 -0.74 14.30
C PRO A 248 18.37 -1.15 12.94
N GLN A 249 18.95 -2.13 12.24
CA GLN A 249 18.37 -2.70 11.02
C GLN A 249 17.01 -3.36 11.28
N GLY A 250 16.92 -4.24 12.29
CA GLY A 250 15.67 -4.90 12.65
C GLY A 250 14.61 -3.90 13.11
N ALA A 251 15.01 -2.92 13.93
CA ALA A 251 14.13 -1.85 14.39
C ALA A 251 13.63 -0.98 13.22
N ALA A 252 14.51 -0.60 12.28
CA ALA A 252 14.11 0.11 11.06
C ALA A 252 13.05 -0.68 10.28
N GLY A 253 13.29 -1.98 10.09
CA GLY A 253 12.35 -2.86 9.39
C GLY A 253 10.99 -2.95 10.06
N ALA A 254 10.96 -3.10 11.39
CA ALA A 254 9.72 -3.12 12.17
C ALA A 254 8.95 -1.80 12.06
N CYS A 255 9.63 -0.66 12.17
CA CYS A 255 9.04 0.67 12.01
C CYS A 255 8.47 0.89 10.60
N MET A 256 9.17 0.44 9.55
CA MET A 256 8.68 0.50 8.16
C MET A 256 7.40 -0.31 8.00
N ILE A 257 7.36 -1.55 8.50
CA ILE A 257 6.16 -2.39 8.42
C ILE A 257 5.00 -1.72 9.17
N ALA A 258 5.19 -1.40 10.45
CA ALA A 258 4.13 -0.83 11.29
C ALA A 258 3.60 0.50 10.73
N GLY A 259 4.49 1.40 10.31
CA GLY A 259 4.12 2.70 9.76
C GLY A 259 3.27 2.59 8.49
N GLN A 260 3.64 1.70 7.57
CA GLN A 260 2.90 1.51 6.31
C GLN A 260 1.55 0.80 6.51
N LEU A 261 1.48 -0.19 7.42
CA LEU A 261 0.20 -0.81 7.78
C LEU A 261 -0.75 0.22 8.42
N TYR A 262 -0.24 1.05 9.34
CA TYR A 262 -1.00 2.10 10.01
C TYR A 262 -1.48 3.18 9.03
N ALA A 263 -0.61 3.63 8.13
CA ALA A 263 -0.95 4.63 7.11
C ALA A 263 -2.11 4.14 6.22
N LYS A 264 -2.04 2.91 5.70
CA LYS A 264 -3.12 2.32 4.89
C LYS A 264 -4.41 2.13 5.68
N TRP A 265 -4.30 1.73 6.95
CA TRP A 265 -5.46 1.59 7.81
C TRP A 265 -6.22 2.91 7.96
N LEU A 266 -5.51 4.00 8.24
CA LEU A 266 -6.13 5.32 8.40
C LEU A 266 -6.60 5.91 7.09
N LEU A 267 -5.88 5.67 5.99
CA LEU A 267 -6.30 6.08 4.66
C LEU A 267 -7.71 5.54 4.35
N VAL A 268 -7.93 4.25 4.59
CA VAL A 268 -9.24 3.62 4.32
C VAL A 268 -10.27 4.00 5.36
N THR A 269 -9.93 3.90 6.64
CA THR A 269 -10.95 4.04 7.70
C THR A 269 -11.25 5.49 8.04
N ARG A 270 -10.28 6.40 8.04
CA ARG A 270 -10.43 7.76 8.58
C ARG A 270 -10.48 8.86 7.53
N THR A 271 -9.78 8.71 6.41
CA THR A 271 -9.77 9.77 5.38
C THR A 271 -10.89 9.64 4.34
N GLY A 272 -11.66 8.55 4.41
CA GLY A 272 -12.77 8.32 3.49
C GLY A 272 -13.96 9.25 3.70
N HIS A 273 -13.89 10.50 3.26
CA HIS A 273 -15.01 11.45 3.26
C HIS A 273 -15.60 11.59 1.86
N LEU A 274 -16.92 11.40 1.78
CA LEU A 274 -17.70 11.61 0.59
C LEU A 274 -17.75 13.09 0.24
N ARG A 275 -17.64 13.40 -1.06
CA ARG A 275 -17.81 14.76 -1.58
C ARG A 275 -19.24 15.25 -1.31
N PRO A 276 -19.42 16.53 -0.96
CA PRO A 276 -20.75 17.11 -0.78
C PRO A 276 -21.51 17.15 -2.12
N ILE A 277 -22.84 17.07 -2.04
CA ILE A 277 -23.70 17.35 -3.19
C ILE A 277 -24.08 18.83 -3.10
N THR A 278 -23.72 19.59 -4.12
CA THR A 278 -23.98 21.03 -4.24
C THR A 278 -25.02 21.25 -5.35
N ALA A 279 -25.71 22.39 -5.34
CA ALA A 279 -26.68 22.70 -6.39
C ALA A 279 -26.11 22.54 -7.83
N PRO A 280 -24.86 22.96 -8.14
CA PRO A 280 -24.25 22.69 -9.44
C PRO A 280 -24.06 21.20 -9.78
N THR A 281 -23.67 20.37 -8.79
CA THR A 281 -23.52 18.91 -9.02
C THR A 281 -24.86 18.19 -9.12
N ALA A 282 -25.90 18.69 -8.44
CA ALA A 282 -27.26 18.15 -8.53
C ALA A 282 -27.98 18.52 -9.83
N ALA A 283 -27.64 19.67 -10.43
CA ALA A 283 -28.24 20.16 -11.66
C ALA A 283 -27.67 19.52 -12.94
N LEU A 284 -26.63 18.69 -12.86
CA LEU A 284 -26.15 17.91 -13.99
C LEU A 284 -27.23 16.90 -14.40
N PRO A 285 -27.81 16.99 -15.61
CA PRO A 285 -28.76 16.00 -16.09
C PRO A 285 -28.11 14.63 -16.03
N GLY A 286 -28.80 13.67 -15.40
CA GLY A 286 -28.27 12.35 -15.12
C GLY A 286 -27.64 11.73 -16.38
N ARG A 287 -26.33 11.47 -16.33
CA ARG A 287 -25.74 10.41 -17.17
C ARG A 287 -26.15 9.08 -16.55
N LEU A 288 -27.43 8.76 -16.68
CA LEU A 288 -27.92 7.38 -16.67
C LEU A 288 -27.64 6.82 -18.06
N SER A 289 -26.40 6.38 -18.28
CA SER A 289 -26.03 5.40 -19.31
C SER A 289 -24.84 4.56 -18.86
#